data_AF-A0A7S6S3D7-F1
#
_entry.id   AF-A0A7S6S3D7-F1
#
_cell.length_a   1.000
_cell.length_b   1.000
_cell.length_c   1.000
_cell.angle_alpha   90.00
_cell.angle_beta   90.00
_cell.angle_gamma   90.00
#
_symmetry.space_group_name_H-M   'P 1'
#
loop_
_entity.id
_entity.type
_entity.pdbx_description
1 polymer ?
#
loop_
_entity_poly.entity_id
_entity_poly.type
_entity_poly.pdbx_seq_one_letter_code
_entity_poly.pdbx_strand_id
1 'polypeptide(L)'
;MTRMFRFRSVVRSVIPVLSLVVVAAVAAALIAAAPRGANRGDDVSLHDRMEVLRNNLRSLARSVGDPAKQQESLKLVAEMQKHIVAAKEQPAPKLDTLPAAEREPYGLAYRKAMTEVLEELARLEIDIIDRNAEQATKRIRENLVKMRDAAHEKFNVDE
;
A
#
# COMPACT_ATOMS: atom_id res chain seq x y z
N MET A 1 -9.88 -73.71 49.75
CA MET A 1 -8.55 -73.95 49.16
C MET A 1 -8.70 -74.14 47.66
N THR A 2 -7.57 -74.16 46.93
CA THR A 2 -7.42 -74.45 45.49
C THR A 2 -7.53 -73.23 44.56
N ARG A 3 -6.71 -73.27 43.50
CA ARG A 3 -6.17 -72.12 42.72
C ARG A 3 -6.59 -72.19 41.24
N MET A 4 -6.03 -71.25 40.45
CA MET A 4 -5.76 -71.33 38.99
C MET A 4 -6.95 -71.03 38.07
N PHE A 5 -6.78 -70.54 36.84
CA PHE A 5 -5.80 -69.61 36.19
C PHE A 5 -6.28 -69.46 34.72
N ARG A 6 -5.77 -68.47 33.97
CA ARG A 6 -5.69 -68.45 32.48
C ARG A 6 -7.03 -68.28 31.69
N PHE A 7 -7.03 -67.78 30.45
CA PHE A 7 -6.15 -66.80 29.77
C PHE A 7 -6.88 -66.26 28.51
N ARG A 8 -6.42 -65.11 28.03
CA ARG A 8 -6.79 -64.37 26.79
C ARG A 8 -7.24 -65.21 25.56
N SER A 9 -8.30 -64.74 24.90
CA SER A 9 -8.36 -64.51 23.44
C SER A 9 -8.73 -63.03 23.25
N VAL A 10 -8.04 -62.18 22.47
CA VAL A 10 -7.54 -62.26 21.08
C VAL A 10 -8.69 -62.25 20.06
N VAL A 11 -9.14 -61.05 19.71
CA VAL A 11 -9.67 -60.72 18.38
C VAL A 11 -8.82 -59.56 17.84
N ARG A 12 -8.28 -59.73 16.63
CA ARG A 12 -7.42 -58.75 15.93
C ARG A 12 -8.26 -57.74 15.15
N SER A 13 -7.61 -56.61 14.83
CA SER A 13 -7.81 -55.62 13.74
C SER A 13 -8.76 -56.02 12.58
N VAL A 14 -9.43 -55.14 11.82
CA VAL A 14 -9.12 -53.81 11.21
C VAL A 14 -10.45 -53.05 10.93
N ILE A 15 -10.57 -51.78 10.48
CA ILE A 15 -9.64 -50.66 10.15
C ILE A 15 -10.34 -49.30 10.46
N PRO A 16 -9.64 -48.16 10.64
CA PRO A 16 -10.27 -46.88 11.01
C PRO A 16 -10.18 -45.78 9.93
N VAL A 17 -11.23 -45.54 9.14
CA VAL A 17 -11.28 -44.41 8.17
C VAL A 17 -12.71 -43.87 7.95
N LEU A 18 -13.33 -43.19 8.94
CA LEU A 18 -14.61 -42.49 8.67
C LEU A 18 -14.94 -41.27 9.56
N SER A 19 -13.93 -40.59 10.11
CA SER A 19 -14.15 -39.48 11.08
C SER A 19 -13.50 -38.14 10.69
N LEU A 20 -13.10 -37.96 9.42
CA LEU A 20 -12.29 -36.79 8.98
C LEU A 20 -12.83 -36.07 7.73
N VAL A 21 -14.16 -36.03 7.53
CA VAL A 21 -14.76 -35.35 6.34
C VAL A 21 -15.80 -34.27 6.72
N VAL A 22 -16.44 -34.35 7.88
CA VAL A 22 -17.57 -33.46 8.23
C VAL A 22 -17.13 -32.08 8.78
N VAL A 23 -15.91 -31.94 9.30
CA VAL A 23 -15.43 -30.65 9.87
C VAL A 23 -15.01 -29.64 8.79
N ALA A 24 -14.69 -30.08 7.57
CA ALA A 24 -14.21 -29.20 6.50
C ALA A 24 -15.30 -28.31 5.85
N ALA A 25 -16.58 -28.68 5.96
CA ALA A 25 -17.67 -28.02 5.24
C ALA A 25 -18.16 -26.70 5.87
N VAL A 26 -17.95 -26.49 7.17
CA VAL A 26 -18.46 -25.30 7.89
C VAL A 26 -17.50 -24.11 7.81
N ALA A 27 -16.19 -24.35 7.68
CA ALA A 27 -15.19 -23.30 7.58
C ALA A 27 -15.23 -22.51 6.25
N ALA A 28 -15.73 -23.14 5.17
CA ALA A 28 -15.79 -22.51 3.84
C ALA A 28 -16.87 -21.42 3.71
N ALA A 29 -17.91 -21.44 4.55
CA ALA A 29 -19.04 -20.50 4.45
C ALA A 29 -18.76 -19.11 5.07
N LEU A 30 -17.73 -18.97 5.91
CA LEU A 30 -17.43 -17.73 6.63
C LEU A 30 -16.43 -16.79 5.92
N ILE A 31 -15.80 -17.23 4.83
CA ILE A 31 -14.82 -16.43 4.07
C ILE A 31 -15.49 -15.64 2.92
N ALA A 32 -16.69 -16.02 2.50
CA ALA A 32 -17.41 -15.42 1.37
C ALA A 32 -18.12 -14.08 1.68
N ALA A 33 -18.12 -13.64 2.94
CA ALA A 33 -18.84 -12.44 3.40
C ALA A 33 -17.96 -11.45 4.16
N ALA A 34 -16.66 -11.41 3.88
CA ALA A 34 -15.87 -10.22 4.19
C ALA A 34 -16.48 -9.04 3.39
N PRO A 35 -16.98 -7.97 4.03
CA PRO A 35 -17.40 -6.80 3.29
C PRO A 35 -16.17 -6.28 2.56
N ARG A 36 -16.18 -6.35 1.23
CA ARG A 36 -15.32 -5.48 0.43
C ARG A 36 -15.69 -4.08 0.86
N GLY A 37 -14.82 -3.46 1.66
CA GLY A 37 -14.97 -2.08 2.06
C GLY A 37 -15.01 -1.26 0.78
N ALA A 38 -16.22 -0.91 0.34
CA ALA A 38 -16.43 0.09 -0.68
C ALA A 38 -15.92 1.38 -0.05
N ASN A 39 -14.64 1.64 -0.27
CA ASN A 39 -13.93 2.78 0.26
C ASN A 39 -14.50 4.00 -0.43
N ARG A 40 -15.59 4.54 0.10
CA ARG A 40 -16.13 5.85 -0.23
C ARG A 40 -15.18 6.92 0.34
N GLY A 41 -13.95 6.92 -0.15
CA GLY A 41 -13.43 8.18 -0.62
C GLY A 41 -14.30 8.56 -1.81
N ASP A 42 -14.78 9.79 -1.83
CA ASP A 42 -15.49 10.34 -2.98
C ASP A 42 -14.63 10.18 -4.25
N ASP A 43 -15.22 10.32 -5.45
CA ASP A 43 -14.53 10.19 -6.75
C ASP A 43 -13.52 11.34 -6.99
N VAL A 44 -12.53 11.45 -6.10
CA VAL A 44 -11.37 12.35 -6.19
C VAL A 44 -10.50 11.83 -7.32
N SER A 45 -10.49 12.60 -8.41
CA SER A 45 -9.81 12.25 -9.63
C SER A 45 -8.30 12.19 -9.42
N LEU A 46 -7.59 11.54 -10.34
CA LEU A 46 -6.13 11.55 -10.32
C LEU A 46 -5.57 12.98 -10.38
N HIS A 47 -6.24 13.87 -11.14
CA HIS A 47 -5.90 15.29 -11.23
C HIS A 47 -5.98 15.98 -9.85
N ASP A 48 -7.07 15.81 -9.11
CA ASP A 48 -7.26 16.41 -7.79
C ASP A 48 -6.17 15.95 -6.80
N ARG A 49 -5.79 14.67 -6.85
CA ARG A 49 -4.70 14.12 -6.03
C ARG A 49 -3.36 14.77 -6.37
N MET A 50 -3.06 14.95 -7.65
CA MET A 50 -1.83 15.62 -8.10
C MET A 50 -1.82 17.11 -7.77
N GLU A 51 -2.97 17.78 -7.80
CA GLU A 51 -3.10 19.15 -7.31
C GLU A 51 -2.81 19.23 -5.79
N VAL A 52 -3.40 18.36 -4.96
CA VAL A 52 -3.11 18.34 -3.52
C VAL A 52 -1.62 18.09 -3.27
N LEU A 53 -1.00 17.18 -4.01
CA LEU A 53 0.45 16.91 -3.93
C LEU A 53 1.28 18.14 -4.30
N ARG A 54 0.95 18.83 -5.40
CA ARG A 54 1.58 20.08 -5.84
C ARG A 54 1.48 21.18 -4.79
N ASN A 55 0.29 21.35 -4.21
CA ASN A 55 0.01 22.40 -3.24
C ASN A 55 0.68 22.12 -1.89
N ASN A 56 0.67 20.88 -1.41
CA ASN A 56 1.36 20.48 -0.18
C ASN A 56 2.88 20.56 -0.32
N LEU A 57 3.46 20.13 -1.45
CA LEU A 57 4.90 20.27 -1.72
C LEU A 57 5.35 21.74 -1.70
N ARG A 58 4.55 22.64 -2.29
CA ARG A 58 4.82 24.09 -2.28
C ARG A 58 4.70 24.71 -0.89
N SER A 59 3.86 24.15 -0.01
CA SER A 59 3.73 24.59 1.38
C SER A 59 4.89 24.06 2.23
N LEU A 60 5.25 22.78 2.10
CA LEU A 60 6.43 22.17 2.71
C LEU A 60 7.72 22.93 2.38
N ALA A 61 7.93 23.29 1.12
CA ALA A 61 9.08 24.08 0.68
C ALA A 61 9.22 25.45 1.38
N ARG A 62 8.16 25.93 2.05
CA ARG A 62 8.09 27.18 2.82
C ARG A 62 8.01 26.97 4.34
N SER A 63 7.69 25.77 4.83
CA SER A 63 7.52 25.47 6.26
C SER A 63 8.63 24.60 6.86
N VAL A 64 9.28 23.75 6.05
CA VAL A 64 10.16 22.67 6.55
C VAL A 64 11.40 23.16 7.32
N GLY A 65 11.85 24.38 7.06
CA GLY A 65 12.98 25.01 7.75
C GLY A 65 12.62 25.71 9.07
N ASP A 66 11.34 25.74 9.45
CA ASP A 66 10.83 26.41 10.65
C ASP A 66 10.46 25.36 11.73
N PRO A 67 11.22 25.26 12.84
CA PRO A 67 10.91 24.32 13.92
C PRO A 67 9.52 24.52 14.54
N ALA A 68 8.97 25.73 14.53
CA ALA A 68 7.61 25.98 15.03
C ALA A 68 6.53 25.33 14.13
N LYS A 69 6.87 25.00 12.89
CA LYS A 69 6.01 24.34 11.90
C LYS A 69 6.34 22.86 11.69
N GLN A 70 7.10 22.23 12.60
CA GLN A 70 7.40 20.79 12.54
C GLN A 70 6.10 19.97 12.43
N GLN A 71 5.12 20.23 13.30
CA GLN A 71 3.84 19.49 13.31
C GLN A 71 2.95 19.78 12.09
N GLU A 72 3.00 20.99 11.53
CA GLU A 72 2.31 21.34 10.28
C GLU A 72 2.93 20.60 9.09
N SER A 73 4.26 20.59 9.03
CA SER A 73 5.02 19.92 7.97
C SER A 73 4.78 18.40 8.00
N LEU A 74 4.75 17.77 9.18
CA LEU A 74 4.38 16.35 9.31
C LEU A 74 2.95 16.06 8.81
N LYS A 75 1.98 16.94 9.09
CA LYS A 75 0.61 16.80 8.55
C LYS A 75 0.59 16.89 7.02
N LEU A 76 1.34 17.82 6.42
CA LEU A 76 1.45 17.94 4.97
C LEU A 76 2.07 16.69 4.33
N VAL A 77 3.15 16.14 4.91
CA VAL A 77 3.78 14.90 4.42
C VAL A 77 2.82 13.72 4.53
N ALA A 78 2.18 13.51 5.69
CA ALA A 78 1.22 12.43 5.90
C ALA A 78 0.03 12.52 4.93
N GLU A 79 -0.44 13.73 4.62
CA GLU A 79 -1.50 13.93 3.61
C GLU A 79 -1.00 13.58 2.19
N MET A 80 0.20 14.03 1.81
CA MET A 80 0.80 13.64 0.52
C MET A 80 0.96 12.12 0.39
N GLN A 81 1.41 11.42 1.43
CA GLN A 81 1.54 9.96 1.43
C GLN A 81 0.19 9.27 1.13
N LYS A 82 -0.92 9.71 1.75
CA LYS A 82 -2.27 9.18 1.45
C LYS A 82 -2.65 9.36 -0.01
N HIS A 83 -2.43 10.56 -0.58
CA HIS A 83 -2.78 10.83 -1.97
C HIS A 83 -1.93 10.03 -2.96
N ILE A 84 -0.64 9.79 -2.67
CA ILE A 84 0.21 8.88 -3.45
C ILE A 84 -0.27 7.44 -3.36
N VAL A 85 -0.63 6.95 -2.16
CA VAL A 85 -1.15 5.59 -1.96
C VAL A 85 -2.46 5.37 -2.71
N ALA A 86 -3.36 6.36 -2.74
CA ALA A 86 -4.57 6.27 -3.55
C ALA A 86 -4.29 6.39 -5.06
N ALA A 87 -3.38 7.29 -5.48
CA ALA A 87 -3.05 7.51 -6.89
C ALA A 87 -2.38 6.28 -7.54
N LYS A 88 -1.54 5.54 -6.82
CA LYS A 88 -0.90 4.31 -7.35
C LYS A 88 -1.86 3.15 -7.58
N GLU A 89 -3.07 3.20 -7.00
CA GLU A 89 -4.13 2.20 -7.21
C GLU A 89 -5.05 2.56 -8.39
N GLN A 90 -5.06 3.82 -8.81
CA GLN A 90 -5.76 4.28 -10.02
C GLN A 90 -5.01 3.83 -11.29
N PRO A 91 -5.70 3.63 -12.43
CA PRO A 91 -5.07 3.41 -13.72
C PRO A 91 -4.09 4.54 -14.07
N ALA A 92 -2.98 4.21 -14.72
CA ALA A 92 -2.04 5.22 -15.21
C ALA A 92 -2.74 6.11 -16.27
N PRO A 93 -2.41 7.42 -16.36
CA PRO A 93 -2.95 8.29 -17.41
C PRO A 93 -2.71 7.69 -18.79
N LYS A 94 -3.67 7.85 -19.70
CA LYS A 94 -3.56 7.42 -21.11
C LYS A 94 -3.31 5.91 -21.33
N LEU A 95 -3.34 5.07 -20.29
CA LEU A 95 -3.09 3.62 -20.35
C LEU A 95 -3.91 2.90 -21.43
N ASP A 96 -5.21 3.21 -21.54
CA ASP A 96 -6.10 2.57 -22.51
C ASP A 96 -5.85 2.99 -23.96
N THR A 97 -5.19 4.14 -24.18
CA THR A 97 -4.80 4.63 -25.51
C THR A 97 -3.56 3.93 -26.07
N LEU A 98 -2.80 3.22 -25.22
CA LEU A 98 -1.59 2.50 -25.64
C LEU A 98 -1.92 1.16 -26.35
N PRO A 99 -1.05 0.70 -27.26
CA PRO A 99 -1.11 -0.66 -27.80
C PRO A 99 -1.10 -1.71 -26.69
N ALA A 100 -1.82 -2.82 -26.88
CA ALA A 100 -1.99 -3.84 -25.83
C ALA A 100 -0.66 -4.38 -25.24
N ALA A 101 0.39 -4.49 -26.06
CA ALA A 101 1.72 -4.92 -25.65
C ALA A 101 2.47 -3.92 -24.73
N GLU A 102 2.08 -2.63 -24.73
CA GLU A 102 2.74 -1.56 -23.99
C GLU A 102 2.03 -1.25 -22.65
N ARG A 103 0.75 -1.63 -22.51
CA ARG A 103 -0.08 -1.30 -21.34
C ARG A 103 0.49 -1.83 -20.02
N GLU A 104 0.84 -3.11 -19.96
CA GLU A 104 1.37 -3.69 -18.72
C GLU A 104 2.72 -3.07 -18.31
N PRO A 105 3.74 -2.97 -19.18
CA PRO A 105 4.97 -2.24 -18.88
C PRO A 105 4.73 -0.80 -18.41
N TYR A 106 3.81 -0.08 -19.05
CA TYR A 106 3.50 1.31 -18.71
C TYR A 106 2.82 1.43 -17.33
N GLY A 107 1.82 0.59 -17.05
CA GLY A 107 1.15 0.55 -15.75
C GLY A 107 2.08 0.12 -14.59
N LEU A 108 3.03 -0.78 -14.86
CA LEU A 108 4.09 -1.14 -13.91
C LEU A 108 5.05 0.03 -13.66
N ALA A 109 5.47 0.73 -14.72
CA ALA A 109 6.34 1.91 -14.60
C ALA A 109 5.67 3.03 -13.80
N TYR A 110 4.37 3.26 -13.99
CA TYR A 110 3.58 4.23 -13.22
C TYR A 110 3.54 3.87 -11.72
N ARG A 111 3.19 2.61 -11.38
CA ARG A 111 3.17 2.15 -9.98
C ARG A 111 4.55 2.22 -9.32
N LYS A 112 5.62 1.99 -10.08
CA LYS A 112 7.01 2.15 -9.61
C LYS A 112 7.29 3.61 -9.27
N ALA A 113 7.06 4.54 -10.19
CA ALA A 113 7.29 5.97 -9.96
C ALA A 113 6.52 6.52 -8.75
N MET A 114 5.24 6.16 -8.60
CA MET A 114 4.46 6.55 -7.42
C MET A 114 5.01 5.94 -6.11
N THR A 115 5.54 4.72 -6.17
CA THR A 115 6.15 4.08 -4.99
C THR A 115 7.50 4.70 -4.63
N GLU A 116 8.29 5.13 -5.62
CA GLU A 116 9.54 5.89 -5.40
C GLU A 116 9.24 7.26 -4.76
N VAL A 117 8.17 7.96 -5.19
CA VAL A 117 7.74 9.22 -4.53
C VAL A 117 7.31 8.96 -3.08
N LEU A 118 6.61 7.84 -2.81
CA LEU A 118 6.24 7.45 -1.44
C LEU A 118 7.48 7.20 -0.56
N GLU A 119 8.52 6.58 -1.10
CA GLU A 119 9.80 6.32 -0.42
C GLU A 119 10.51 7.64 -0.03
N GLU A 120 10.59 8.61 -0.95
CA GLU A 120 11.18 9.92 -0.63
C GLU A 120 10.31 10.75 0.31
N LEU A 121 8.99 10.60 0.31
CA LEU A 121 8.11 11.21 1.32
C LEU A 121 8.30 10.59 2.71
N ALA A 122 8.50 9.28 2.82
CA ALA A 122 8.83 8.63 4.09
C ALA A 122 10.21 9.06 4.61
N ARG A 123 11.20 9.23 3.72
CA ARG A 123 12.50 9.81 4.09
C ARG A 123 12.40 11.27 4.52
N LEU A 124 11.54 12.07 3.88
CA LEU A 124 11.27 13.45 4.29
C LEU A 124 10.63 13.50 5.69
N GLU A 125 9.72 12.57 5.99
CA GLU A 125 9.10 12.47 7.32
C GLU A 125 10.16 12.22 8.41
N ILE A 126 11.10 11.30 8.16
CA ILE A 126 12.24 11.03 9.05
C ILE A 126 13.09 12.30 9.23
N ASP A 127 13.50 12.98 8.14
CA ASP A 127 14.30 14.21 8.24
C ASP A 127 13.57 15.30 9.06
N ILE A 128 12.24 15.38 9.00
CA ILE A 128 11.43 16.33 9.80
C ILE A 128 11.33 15.88 11.26
N ILE A 129 11.18 14.59 11.55
CA ILE A 129 11.17 14.04 12.92
C ILE A 129 12.51 14.32 13.61
N ASP A 130 13.61 14.03 12.92
CA ASP A 130 14.99 14.22 13.39
C ASP A 130 15.43 15.70 13.40
N ARG A 131 14.55 16.62 12.99
CA ARG A 131 14.79 18.08 12.89
C ARG A 131 15.94 18.46 11.96
N ASN A 132 16.23 17.62 10.97
CA ASN A 132 17.26 17.85 9.96
C ASN A 132 16.75 18.75 8.83
N ALA A 133 16.55 20.03 9.16
CA ALA A 133 15.97 21.04 8.26
C ALA A 133 16.76 21.20 6.95
N GLU A 134 18.07 21.02 6.96
CA GLU A 134 18.93 21.07 5.76
C GLU A 134 18.61 19.91 4.81
N GLN A 135 18.65 18.67 5.30
CA GLN A 135 18.36 17.49 4.48
C GLN A 135 16.91 17.45 4.02
N ALA A 136 15.96 17.85 4.88
CA ALA A 136 14.56 17.96 4.51
C ALA A 136 14.35 18.99 3.37
N THR A 137 14.98 20.17 3.47
CA THR A 137 14.97 21.20 2.41
C THR A 137 15.60 20.68 1.12
N LYS A 138 16.73 19.99 1.23
CA LYS A 138 17.43 19.38 0.10
C LYS A 138 16.55 18.36 -0.61
N ARG A 139 15.94 17.44 0.14
CA ARG A 139 15.06 16.39 -0.41
C ARG A 139 13.86 16.96 -1.16
N ILE A 140 13.25 18.03 -0.64
CA ILE A 140 12.17 18.73 -1.33
C ILE A 140 12.65 19.34 -2.65
N ARG A 141 13.76 20.10 -2.63
CA ARG A 141 14.23 20.88 -3.80
C ARG A 141 14.95 20.04 -4.85
N GLU A 142 15.70 19.02 -4.44
CA GLU A 142 16.59 18.26 -5.33
C GLU A 142 16.04 16.88 -5.72
N ASN A 143 15.17 16.27 -4.90
CA ASN A 143 14.60 14.95 -5.18
C ASN A 143 13.13 15.07 -5.60
N LEU A 144 12.25 15.47 -4.69
CA LEU A 144 10.79 15.44 -4.92
C LEU A 144 10.34 16.30 -6.11
N VAL A 145 10.94 17.49 -6.30
CA VAL A 145 10.68 18.32 -7.49
C VAL A 145 11.10 17.61 -8.79
N LYS A 146 12.30 17.04 -8.85
CA LYS A 146 12.77 16.32 -10.06
C LYS A 146 11.94 15.07 -10.36
N MET A 147 11.51 14.35 -9.32
CA MET A 147 10.67 13.16 -9.45
C MET A 147 9.27 13.50 -9.97
N ARG A 148 8.68 14.61 -9.49
CA ARG A 148 7.45 15.17 -10.06
C ARG A 148 7.66 15.46 -11.54
N ASP A 149 8.69 16.23 -11.89
CA ASP A 149 8.91 16.70 -13.27
C ASP A 149 9.14 15.53 -14.24
N ALA A 150 9.96 14.56 -13.85
CA ALA A 150 10.19 13.34 -14.63
C ALA A 150 8.94 12.45 -14.74
N ALA A 151 8.08 12.41 -13.71
CA ALA A 151 6.82 11.68 -13.78
C ALA A 151 5.80 12.42 -14.67
N HIS A 152 5.74 13.74 -14.62
CA HIS A 152 4.86 14.56 -15.45
C HIS A 152 5.24 14.44 -16.93
N GLU A 153 6.53 14.50 -17.27
CA GLU A 153 7.05 14.27 -18.62
C GLU A 153 6.73 12.84 -19.13
N LYS A 154 6.93 11.82 -18.27
CA LYS A 154 6.75 10.42 -18.66
C LYS A 154 5.29 9.98 -18.77
N PHE A 155 4.41 10.51 -17.90
CA PHE A 155 3.02 10.06 -17.77
C PHE A 155 2.00 11.11 -18.24
N ASN A 156 2.41 12.31 -18.65
CA ASN A 156 1.54 13.41 -19.12
C ASN A 156 0.37 13.68 -18.17
N VAL A 157 0.67 13.93 -16.88
CA VAL A 157 -0.32 14.05 -15.80
C VAL A 157 -0.89 15.49 -15.63
N ASP A 158 -0.55 16.40 -16.54
CA ASP A 158 -0.93 17.83 -16.50
C ASP A 158 -2.02 18.23 -17.53
N GLU A 159 -2.67 17.26 -18.21
CA GLU A 159 -3.86 17.48 -19.06
C GLU A 159 -5.15 16.99 -18.36
#